data_AF-A0A1B6GI32-F1
#
_entry.id   AF-A0A1B6GI32-F1
#
_cell.length_a   1.000
_cell.length_b   1.000
_cell.length_c   1.000
_cell.angle_alpha   90.00
_cell.angle_beta   90.00
_cell.angle_gamma   90.00
#
_symmetry.space_group_name_H-M   'P 1'
#
loop_
_entity.id
_entity.type
_entity.pdbx_description
1 polymer ?
#
loop_
_entity_poly.entity_id
_entity_poly.type
_entity_poly.pdbx_seq_one_letter_code
_entity_poly.pdbx_strand_id
1 'polypeptide(L)'
;TGKVEHLLATDFDSVTFQKFVGTWMLRIFSKNGSLHRFFGFRGDDEREKIAKFFSANYNIYTLEKELSLTGWNWGTAKFNGSVLSFDVKNQTAFEVPLNYVSQCVTGKNEITMEFHHN
;
A
#
# COMPACT_ATOMS: atom_id res chain seq x y z
N THR A 1 -6.32 -19.44 -4.44
CA THR A 1 -5.64 -19.87 -5.68
C THR A 1 -4.49 -20.83 -5.43
N GLY A 2 -3.88 -20.88 -4.23
CA GLY A 2 -2.71 -21.73 -3.98
C GLY A 2 -1.43 -21.23 -4.67
N LYS A 3 -1.48 -20.04 -5.29
CA LYS A 3 -0.35 -19.40 -5.94
C LYS A 3 0.67 -18.98 -4.88
N VAL A 4 1.91 -19.42 -5.03
CA VAL A 4 3.04 -18.97 -4.22
C VAL A 4 3.62 -17.70 -4.84
N GLU A 5 3.88 -16.70 -4.02
CA GLU A 5 4.59 -15.48 -4.43
C GLU A 5 5.94 -15.39 -3.74
N HIS A 6 6.97 -15.12 -4.53
CA HIS A 6 8.33 -14.90 -4.06
C HIS A 6 8.67 -13.42 -4.26
N LEU A 7 9.10 -12.76 -3.19
CA LEU A 7 9.63 -11.40 -3.23
C LEU A 7 11.11 -11.47 -2.87
N LEU A 8 11.98 -11.04 -3.78
CA LEU A 8 13.41 -11.01 -3.52
C LEU A 8 13.77 -9.72 -2.79
N ALA A 9 14.81 -9.78 -1.96
CA ALA A 9 15.32 -8.60 -1.26
C ALA A 9 15.71 -7.47 -2.23
N THR A 10 16.17 -7.82 -3.43
CA THR A 10 16.51 -6.89 -4.51
C THR A 10 15.32 -6.11 -5.02
N ASP A 11 14.10 -6.63 -4.84
CA ASP A 11 12.87 -6.04 -5.37
C ASP A 11 12.28 -4.99 -4.44
N PHE A 12 12.69 -4.97 -3.16
CA PHE A 12 12.18 -4.01 -2.18
C PHE A 12 12.59 -2.58 -2.53
N ASP A 13 11.61 -1.70 -2.66
CA ASP A 13 11.82 -0.24 -2.76
C ASP A 13 11.57 0.40 -1.39
N SER A 14 10.40 0.16 -0.80
CA SER A 14 10.10 0.60 0.56
C SER A 14 9.25 -0.40 1.32
N VAL A 15 9.44 -0.43 2.63
CA VAL A 15 8.67 -1.28 3.54
C VAL A 15 8.08 -0.40 4.64
N THR A 16 6.77 -0.42 4.78
CA THR A 16 6.06 0.42 5.75
C THR A 16 5.00 -0.38 6.50
N PHE A 17 4.63 0.11 7.68
CA PHE A 17 3.48 -0.36 8.42
C PHE A 17 2.34 0.63 8.29
N GLN A 18 1.13 0.12 8.19
CA GLN A 18 -0.07 0.93 8.25
C GLN A 18 -0.97 0.41 9.36
N LYS A 19 -1.44 1.31 10.22
CA LYS A 19 -2.35 0.96 11.30
C LYS A 19 -3.76 0.78 10.78
N PHE A 20 -4.40 -0.31 11.20
CA PHE A 20 -5.82 -0.56 11.04
C PHE A 20 -6.45 -0.79 12.41
N VAL A 21 -7.77 -0.88 12.47
CA VAL A 21 -8.49 -1.13 13.73
C VAL A 21 -8.00 -2.44 14.34
N GLY A 22 -7.27 -2.34 15.46
CA GLY A 22 -6.75 -3.48 16.22
C GLY A 22 -5.64 -4.30 15.56
N THR A 23 -5.10 -3.87 14.41
CA THR A 23 -4.14 -4.66 13.63
C THR A 23 -3.17 -3.77 12.86
N TRP A 24 -2.05 -4.35 12.45
CA TRP A 24 -1.06 -3.75 11.57
C TRP A 24 -1.09 -4.44 10.20
N MET A 25 -0.90 -3.64 9.15
CA MET A 25 -0.66 -4.10 7.78
C MET A 25 0.79 -3.81 7.41
N LEU A 26 1.53 -4.84 7.02
CA LEU A 26 2.83 -4.70 6.37
C LEU A 26 2.60 -4.37 4.90
N ARG A 27 3.24 -3.30 4.43
CA ARG A 27 3.22 -2.84 3.05
C ARG A 27 4.63 -2.95 2.48
N ILE A 28 4.76 -3.66 1.37
CA ILE A 28 6.01 -3.73 0.61
C ILE A 28 5.74 -3.11 -0.75
N PHE A 29 6.35 -1.95 -0.99
CA PHE A 29 6.40 -1.35 -2.31
C PHE A 29 7.64 -1.89 -3.01
N SER A 30 7.44 -2.46 -4.19
CA SER A 30 8.50 -3.06 -4.97
C SER A 30 9.00 -2.08 -6.04
N LYS A 31 10.26 -2.20 -6.46
CA LYS A 31 10.89 -1.33 -7.48
C LYS A 31 10.19 -1.37 -8.84
N ASN A 32 9.46 -2.44 -9.13
CA ASN A 32 8.62 -2.56 -10.32
C ASN A 32 7.28 -1.77 -10.20
N GLY A 33 7.05 -1.10 -9.07
CA GLY A 33 5.86 -0.31 -8.80
C GLY A 33 4.67 -1.09 -8.21
N SER A 34 4.80 -2.38 -7.90
CA SER A 34 3.72 -3.13 -7.25
C SER A 34 3.68 -2.89 -5.73
N LEU A 35 2.47 -2.91 -5.17
CA LEU A 35 2.25 -2.85 -3.73
C LEU A 35 1.72 -4.20 -3.22
N HIS A 36 2.53 -4.87 -2.40
CA HIS A 36 2.15 -6.07 -1.68
C HIS A 36 1.68 -5.71 -0.28
N ARG A 37 0.54 -6.27 0.14
CA ARG A 37 -0.08 -5.98 1.44
C ARG A 37 -0.29 -7.27 2.18
N PHE A 38 0.28 -7.36 3.37
CA PHE A 38 0.09 -8.47 4.29
C PHE A 38 -0.61 -7.94 5.53
N PHE A 39 -1.81 -8.46 5.80
CA PHE A 39 -2.66 -8.02 6.90
C PHE A 39 -2.71 -9.08 8.00
N GLY A 40 -2.99 -8.66 9.23
CA GLY A 40 -3.28 -9.55 10.34
C GLY A 40 -2.21 -9.61 11.43
N PHE A 41 -1.17 -8.77 11.34
CA PHE A 41 -0.17 -8.64 12.41
C PHE A 41 -0.81 -7.96 13.62
N ARG A 42 -0.68 -8.55 14.80
CA ARG A 42 -1.33 -8.09 16.04
C ARG A 42 -0.29 -7.59 17.04
N GLY A 43 -0.62 -6.46 17.66
CA GLY A 43 0.22 -5.85 18.68
C GLY A 43 1.50 -5.22 18.11
N ASP A 44 2.14 -4.40 18.94
CA ASP A 44 3.36 -3.69 18.55
C ASP A 44 4.60 -4.61 18.56
N ASP A 45 4.59 -5.67 19.37
CA ASP A 45 5.70 -6.63 19.45
C ASP A 45 5.95 -7.37 18.12
N GLU A 46 4.89 -7.80 17.42
CA GLU A 46 5.03 -8.44 16.10
C GLU A 46 5.56 -7.46 15.06
N ARG A 47 5.04 -6.22 15.07
CA ARG A 47 5.52 -5.13 14.21
C ARG A 47 7.01 -4.87 14.44
N GLU A 48 7.44 -4.77 15.69
CA GLU A 48 8.85 -4.53 16.05
C GLU A 48 9.77 -5.68 15.66
N LYS A 49 9.33 -6.93 15.82
CA LYS A 49 10.09 -8.10 15.36
C LYS A 49 10.33 -8.06 13.85
N ILE A 50 9.30 -7.73 13.08
CA ILE A 50 9.39 -7.59 11.63
C ILE A 50 10.28 -6.40 11.25
N ALA A 51 10.14 -5.26 11.92
CA ALA A 51 10.99 -4.08 11.72
C ALA A 51 12.49 -4.40 11.92
N LYS A 52 12.81 -5.10 13.01
CA LYS A 52 14.17 -5.59 13.30
C LYS A 52 14.67 -6.54 12.21
N PHE A 53 13.82 -7.44 11.72
CA PHE A 53 14.18 -8.35 10.63
C PHE A 53 14.56 -7.59 9.35
N PHE A 54 13.74 -6.61 8.91
CA PHE A 54 14.05 -5.82 7.72
C PHE A 54 15.29 -4.95 7.87
N SER A 55 15.49 -4.34 9.04
CA SER A 55 16.67 -3.54 9.33
C SER A 55 17.95 -4.39 9.34
N ALA A 56 17.94 -5.54 10.03
CA ALA A 56 19.12 -6.38 10.17
C ALA A 56 19.52 -7.12 8.89
N ASN A 57 18.56 -7.55 8.07
CA ASN A 57 18.83 -8.39 6.91
C ASN A 57 18.90 -7.62 5.58
N TYR A 58 18.21 -6.48 5.49
CA TYR A 58 18.08 -5.73 4.23
C TYR A 58 18.48 -4.26 4.34
N ASN A 59 18.88 -3.79 5.53
CA ASN A 59 19.16 -2.38 5.78
C ASN A 59 17.98 -1.45 5.42
N ILE A 60 16.75 -1.94 5.64
CA ILE A 60 15.52 -1.19 5.39
C ILE A 60 14.89 -0.81 6.72
N TYR A 61 14.71 0.50 6.93
CA TYR A 61 13.98 1.03 8.08
C TYR A 61 12.48 1.06 7.78
N THR A 62 11.72 0.26 8.51
CA THR A 62 10.26 0.22 8.35
C THR A 62 9.62 1.39 9.07
N LEU A 63 8.96 2.28 8.32
CA LEU A 63 8.26 3.43 8.87
C LEU A 63 6.74 3.19 8.94
N GLU A 64 6.08 3.92 9.83
CA GLU A 64 4.62 3.98 9.81
C GLU A 64 4.16 4.94 8.71
N LYS A 65 3.23 4.47 7.88
CA LYS A 65 2.48 5.30 6.93
C LYS A 65 1.13 5.63 7.54
N GLU A 66 1.00 6.87 8.01
CA GLU A 66 -0.26 7.42 8.49
C GLU A 66 -1.21 7.74 7.32
N LEU A 67 -2.49 7.45 7.52
CA LEU A 67 -3.55 7.83 6.58
C LEU A 67 -4.21 9.13 7.01
N SER A 68 -4.76 9.85 6.03
CA SER A 68 -5.66 10.96 6.31
C SER A 68 -6.94 10.47 6.97
N LEU A 69 -7.25 10.99 8.15
CA LEU A 69 -8.47 10.68 8.91
C LEU A 69 -9.50 11.82 8.87
N THR A 70 -9.31 12.84 8.02
CA THR A 70 -10.16 14.04 8.03
C THR A 70 -11.51 13.83 7.37
N GLY A 71 -11.69 12.75 6.57
CA GLY A 71 -12.90 12.50 5.80
C GLY A 71 -13.10 13.44 4.60
N TRP A 72 -12.10 14.23 4.23
CA TRP A 72 -12.19 15.16 3.10
C TRP A 72 -12.17 14.42 1.77
N ASN A 73 -13.02 14.84 0.85
CA ASN A 73 -13.15 14.26 -0.49
C ASN A 73 -12.53 15.13 -1.60
N TRP A 74 -11.77 16.16 -1.24
CA TRP A 74 -10.98 16.97 -2.18
C TRP A 74 -9.48 16.78 -1.91
N GLY A 75 -8.72 16.67 -2.99
CA GLY A 75 -7.33 16.29 -2.92
C GLY A 75 -6.72 16.07 -4.30
N THR A 76 -5.64 15.32 -4.34
CA THR A 76 -4.92 15.02 -5.58
C THR A 76 -4.84 13.51 -5.80
N ALA A 77 -5.30 13.06 -6.96
CA ALA A 77 -5.04 11.72 -7.46
C ALA A 77 -3.61 11.64 -7.99
N LYS A 78 -2.81 10.70 -7.50
CA LYS A 78 -1.43 10.47 -7.92
C LYS A 78 -1.20 9.01 -8.26
N PHE A 79 -0.36 8.76 -9.25
CA PHE A 79 0.12 7.43 -9.55
C PHE A 79 1.51 7.27 -8.97
N ASN A 80 1.69 6.23 -8.15
CA ASN A 80 2.99 5.75 -7.75
C ASN A 80 3.10 4.29 -8.21
N GLY A 81 3.97 4.01 -9.16
CA GLY A 81 4.03 2.69 -9.81
C GLY A 81 2.67 2.26 -10.35
N SER A 82 2.24 1.06 -9.96
CA SER A 82 0.94 0.45 -10.30
C SER A 82 -0.11 0.70 -9.22
N VAL A 83 -0.03 1.82 -8.51
CA VAL A 83 -0.98 2.20 -7.44
C VAL A 83 -1.45 3.63 -7.66
N LEU A 84 -2.77 3.81 -7.69
CA LEU A 84 -3.40 5.11 -7.57
C LEU A 84 -3.55 5.47 -6.08
N SER A 85 -3.09 6.64 -5.66
CA SER A 85 -3.38 7.21 -4.34
C SER A 85 -4.24 8.46 -4.47
N PHE A 86 -5.12 8.67 -3.51
CA PHE A 86 -5.81 9.95 -3.32
C PHE A 86 -5.26 10.62 -2.06
N ASP A 87 -4.58 11.75 -2.24
CA ASP A 87 -3.92 12.46 -1.15
C ASP A 87 -4.71 13.70 -0.73
N VAL A 88 -4.93 13.85 0.57
CA VAL A 88 -5.49 15.04 1.22
C VAL A 88 -4.39 15.71 2.04
N LYS A 89 -4.03 16.95 1.71
CA LYS A 89 -2.97 17.71 2.43
C LYS A 89 -1.67 16.91 2.63
N ASN A 90 -1.21 16.24 1.57
CA ASN A 90 -0.02 15.38 1.56
C ASN A 90 -0.10 14.08 2.40
N GLN A 91 -1.26 13.75 2.96
CA GLN A 91 -1.51 12.44 3.57
C GLN A 91 -2.39 11.62 2.64
N THR A 92 -2.02 10.36 2.42
CA THR A 92 -2.83 9.45 1.62
C THR A 92 -4.14 9.13 2.36
N ALA A 93 -5.28 9.39 1.73
CA ALA A 93 -6.59 8.98 2.26
C ALA A 93 -6.89 7.53 1.91
N PHE A 94 -6.74 7.16 0.63
CA PHE A 94 -6.88 5.79 0.17
C PHE A 94 -5.98 5.48 -1.03
N GLU A 95 -5.82 4.18 -1.30
CA GLU A 95 -5.04 3.66 -2.42
C GLU A 95 -5.80 2.55 -3.14
N VAL A 96 -5.67 2.53 -4.45
CA VAL A 96 -6.22 1.51 -5.35
C VAL A 96 -5.06 0.90 -6.13
N PRO A 97 -4.65 -0.35 -5.81
CA PRO A 97 -3.77 -1.11 -6.67
C PRO A 97 -4.44 -1.35 -8.03
N LEU A 98 -3.76 -1.00 -9.12
CA LEU A 98 -4.34 -1.03 -10.45
C LEU A 98 -4.61 -2.45 -10.96
N ASN A 99 -3.98 -3.46 -10.36
CA ASN A 99 -4.27 -4.87 -10.66
C ASN A 99 -5.67 -5.32 -10.20
N TYR A 100 -6.38 -4.51 -9.41
CA TYR A 100 -7.78 -4.75 -9.06
C TYR A 100 -8.76 -3.98 -9.96
N VAL A 101 -8.28 -3.08 -10.81
CA VAL A 101 -9.13 -2.30 -11.73
C VAL A 101 -9.34 -3.12 -12.99
N SER A 102 -10.60 -3.48 -13.27
CA SER A 102 -10.97 -4.26 -14.45
C SER A 102 -10.97 -3.40 -15.72
N GLN A 103 -11.51 -2.19 -15.62
CA GLN A 103 -11.62 -1.22 -16.71
C GLN A 103 -11.48 0.20 -16.15
N CYS A 104 -10.97 1.10 -17.00
CA CYS A 104 -10.87 2.51 -16.68
C CYS A 104 -11.32 3.33 -17.91
N VAL A 105 -12.38 4.13 -17.73
CA VAL A 105 -12.94 4.99 -18.78
C VAL A 105 -12.72 6.44 -18.40
N THR A 106 -12.20 7.22 -19.34
CA THR A 106 -11.94 8.66 -19.14
C THR A 106 -13.01 9.50 -19.83
N GLY A 107 -13.60 10.43 -19.09
CA GLY A 107 -14.39 11.53 -19.61
C GLY A 107 -13.61 12.84 -19.61
N LYS A 108 -14.26 13.96 -19.93
CA LYS A 108 -13.61 15.29 -19.98
C LYS A 108 -13.05 15.72 -18.62
N ASN A 109 -13.81 15.48 -17.53
CA ASN A 109 -13.47 15.87 -16.16
C ASN A 109 -13.75 14.73 -15.16
N GLU A 110 -13.89 13.51 -15.64
CA GLU A 110 -14.30 12.35 -14.83
C GLU A 110 -13.48 11.13 -15.25
N ILE A 111 -13.19 10.26 -14.29
CA ILE A 111 -12.59 8.95 -14.53
C ILE A 111 -13.47 7.93 -13.83
N THR A 112 -13.93 6.94 -14.58
CA THR A 112 -14.70 5.80 -14.07
C THR A 112 -13.77 4.60 -13.95
N MET A 113 -13.55 4.13 -12.73
CA MET A 113 -12.79 2.89 -12.46
C MET A 113 -13.76 1.78 -12.08
N GLU A 114 -13.74 0.69 -12.85
CA GLU A 114 -14.62 -0.45 -12.65
C GLU A 114 -13.87 -1.61 -11.98
N PHE A 115 -14.52 -2.25 -11.01
CA PHE A 115 -14.00 -3.39 -10.27
C PHE A 115 -14.96 -4.56 -10.47
N HIS A 116 -14.47 -5.68 -11.01
CA HIS A 116 -15.27 -6.90 -11.11
C HIS A 116 -14.94 -7.82 -9.93
N HIS A 117 -15.98 -8.46 -9.39
CA HIS A 117 -15.77 -9.52 -8.41
C HIS A 117 -15.06 -10.70 -9.09
N ASN A 118 -14.07 -11.28 -8.41
CA ASN A 118 -13.39 -12.51 -8.85
C ASN A 118 -14.17 -13.75 -8.44
#